data_AF-G8LYC6-F1
#
_entry.id   AF-G8LYC6-F1
#
_cell.length_a   1.000
_cell.length_b   1.000
_cell.length_c   1.000
_cell.angle_alpha   90.00
_cell.angle_beta   90.00
_cell.angle_gamma   90.00
#
_symmetry.space_group_name_H-M   'P 1'
#
loop_
_entity.id
_entity.type
_entity.pdbx_description
1 polymer ?
#
loop_
_entity_poly.entity_id
_entity_poly.type
_entity_poly.pdbx_seq_one_letter_code
_entity_poly.pdbx_strand_id
1 'polypeptide(L)'
;MQNTFIFVGLVLAFWVFYKLYQIINPFGRKIMDESISTIIRRGDLKQSITGTVVFFILVSMLLFIYIWTKVFFRVYLINRKDFGEYIYYFYPQQVIFGLPALFMGIMTSVICVDFLIRIFFKKYYFEICDYLKIYGGLSTQRTRTLDVTFAVASIGIIVHLAFFTNCYAVFKNDVIVANSLVSFKEKTYNYSQIEKILVSTHDRTSSGKEYEKYLVILVFDDGKEIATNDFGYRFLKNDIQDFIDFVSDKSEKEPIVKRNVKDLKSLK
;
A
#
# COMPACT_ATOMS: atom_id res chain seq x y z
N MET A 1 11.39 -6.28 -11.46
CA MET A 1 12.57 -5.42 -11.16
C MET A 1 12.43 -3.97 -11.63
N GLN A 2 11.98 -3.68 -12.86
CA GLN A 2 11.83 -2.30 -13.34
C GLN A 2 10.93 -1.41 -12.45
N ASN A 3 9.79 -1.92 -12.00
CA ASN A 3 8.93 -1.25 -11.02
C ASN A 3 9.65 -0.90 -9.70
N THR A 4 10.51 -1.80 -9.21
CA THR A 4 11.29 -1.59 -7.99
C THR A 4 12.22 -0.40 -8.12
N PHE A 5 12.93 -0.24 -9.24
CA PHE A 5 13.80 0.92 -9.47
C PHE A 5 13.04 2.24 -9.48
N ILE A 6 11.84 2.26 -10.06
CA ILE A 6 11.00 3.46 -10.08
C ILE A 6 10.47 3.79 -8.68
N PHE A 7 10.06 2.79 -7.90
CA PHE A 7 9.65 3.02 -6.50
C PHE A 7 10.81 3.52 -5.64
N VAL A 8 12.01 2.95 -5.82
CA VAL A 8 13.23 3.44 -5.16
C VAL A 8 13.49 4.90 -5.55
N GLY A 9 13.44 5.22 -6.85
CA GLY A 9 13.60 6.59 -7.34
C GLY A 9 12.57 7.57 -6.75
N LEU A 10 11.30 7.18 -6.67
CA LEU A 10 10.24 8.00 -6.09
C LEU A 10 10.44 8.25 -4.59
N VAL A 11 10.76 7.20 -3.83
CA VAL A 11 11.01 7.30 -2.38
C VAL A 11 12.27 8.12 -2.11
N LEU A 12 13.33 7.96 -2.90
CA LEU A 12 14.56 8.77 -2.80
C LEU A 12 14.32 10.24 -3.19
N ALA A 13 13.55 10.50 -4.25
CA ALA A 13 13.19 11.87 -4.63
C ALA A 13 12.40 12.57 -3.52
N PHE A 14 11.45 11.86 -2.89
CA PHE A 14 10.72 12.36 -1.73
C PHE A 14 11.67 12.61 -0.53
N TRP A 15 12.61 11.70 -0.30
CA TRP A 15 13.62 11.86 0.76
C TRP A 15 14.49 13.11 0.56
N VAL A 16 14.97 13.32 -0.67
CA VAL A 16 15.75 14.52 -1.03
C VAL A 16 14.90 15.77 -0.83
N PHE A 17 13.63 15.77 -1.26
CA PHE A 17 12.70 16.87 -1.03
C PHE A 17 12.52 17.14 0.47
N TYR A 18 12.34 16.11 1.30
CA TYR A 18 12.25 16.25 2.75
C TYR A 18 13.52 16.85 3.37
N LYS A 19 14.71 16.41 2.93
CA LYS A 19 15.98 16.98 3.38
C LYS A 19 16.15 18.43 2.97
N LEU A 20 15.80 18.77 1.73
CA LEU A 20 15.80 20.16 1.27
C LEU A 20 14.82 21.00 2.08
N TYR A 21 13.62 20.50 2.38
CA TYR A 21 12.64 21.19 3.22
C TYR A 21 13.19 21.50 4.63
N GLN A 22 13.89 20.54 5.25
CA GLN A 22 14.54 20.76 6.54
C GLN A 22 15.67 21.80 6.47
N ILE A 23 16.48 21.78 5.41
CA ILE A 23 17.64 22.66 5.24
C ILE A 23 17.19 24.09 4.95
N ILE A 24 16.18 24.25 4.10
CA ILE A 24 15.78 25.56 3.55
C ILE A 24 15.20 26.48 4.63
N ASN A 25 14.78 25.96 5.81
CA ASN A 25 14.14 26.69 6.92
C ASN A 25 13.68 28.10 6.51
N PRO A 26 12.65 28.21 5.64
CA PRO A 26 12.45 29.38 4.78
C PRO A 26 12.13 30.68 5.52
N PHE A 27 12.06 30.66 6.86
CA PHE A 27 11.64 31.78 7.69
C PHE A 27 12.56 32.07 8.89
N GLY A 28 13.78 31.51 8.93
CA GLY A 28 14.83 31.98 9.85
C GLY A 28 14.64 31.63 11.34
N ARG A 29 15.70 31.87 12.12
CA ARG A 29 15.75 31.61 13.57
C ARG A 29 14.68 32.41 14.32
N LYS A 30 14.23 31.82 15.44
CA LYS A 30 13.57 32.45 16.60
C LYS A 30 13.71 33.98 16.57
N ILE A 31 12.68 34.70 16.14
CA ILE A 31 12.52 36.10 16.57
C ILE A 31 12.11 35.98 18.02
N MET A 32 13.11 35.84 18.88
CA MET A 32 12.96 35.89 20.32
C MET A 32 12.89 37.36 20.70
N ASP A 33 11.82 38.03 20.25
CA ASP A 33 11.44 39.29 20.86
C ASP A 33 10.70 38.92 22.15
N GLU A 34 11.43 39.07 23.25
CA GLU A 34 11.01 38.93 24.65
C GLU A 34 9.82 39.83 25.07
N SER A 35 9.04 40.38 24.14
CA SER A 35 8.03 41.40 24.43
C SER A 35 6.58 41.02 24.13
N ILE A 36 6.29 39.82 23.59
CA ILE A 36 4.89 39.36 23.43
C ILE A 36 4.51 38.37 24.54
N SER A 37 4.97 38.62 25.77
CA SER A 37 4.34 38.08 26.97
C SER A 37 3.14 38.93 27.36
N THR A 38 2.17 39.11 26.46
CA THR A 38 0.90 39.75 26.83
C THR A 38 -0.25 39.24 25.99
N ILE A 39 -1.13 38.50 26.69
CA ILE A 39 -2.58 38.57 26.54
C ILE A 39 -3.12 37.92 25.25
N ILE A 40 -3.23 36.60 25.27
CA ILE A 40 -4.46 35.96 24.78
C ILE A 40 -5.06 35.12 25.90
N ARG A 41 -6.09 35.74 26.48
CA ARG A 41 -6.95 35.28 27.55
C ARG A 41 -7.85 34.13 27.03
N ARG A 42 -7.81 33.01 27.78
CA ARG A 42 -8.85 31.98 28.01
C ARG A 42 -9.14 30.92 26.93
N GLY A 43 -8.66 29.70 27.20
CA GLY A 43 -9.35 28.41 27.02
C GLY A 43 -9.82 28.02 25.61
N ASP A 44 -10.86 28.69 25.11
CA ASP A 44 -11.64 28.27 23.94
C ASP A 44 -10.88 28.48 22.63
N LEU A 45 -10.09 29.55 22.52
CA LEU A 45 -9.26 29.79 21.33
C LEU A 45 -8.14 28.72 21.20
N LYS A 46 -7.60 28.25 22.34
CA LYS A 46 -6.56 27.22 22.38
C LYS A 46 -7.09 25.85 21.97
N GLN A 47 -8.27 25.46 22.45
CA GLN A 47 -8.93 24.22 22.01
C GLN A 47 -9.35 24.29 20.54
N SER A 48 -9.87 25.43 20.08
CA SER A 48 -10.28 25.63 18.67
C SER A 48 -9.10 25.53 17.69
N ILE A 49 -7.96 26.15 18.00
CA ILE A 49 -6.75 26.09 17.14
C ILE A 49 -6.18 24.67 17.13
N THR A 50 -6.14 24.00 18.29
CA THR A 50 -5.66 22.61 18.39
C THR A 50 -6.53 21.65 17.62
N GLY A 51 -7.86 21.75 17.79
CA GLY A 51 -8.83 20.94 17.04
C GLY A 51 -8.71 21.16 15.54
N THR A 52 -8.48 22.40 15.12
CA THR A 52 -8.28 22.77 13.71
C THR A 52 -6.98 22.19 13.15
N VAL A 53 -5.86 22.29 13.87
CA VAL A 53 -4.57 21.71 13.46
C VAL A 53 -4.67 20.18 13.38
N VAL A 54 -5.26 19.53 14.37
CA VAL A 54 -5.47 18.07 14.37
C VAL A 54 -6.37 17.66 13.21
N PHE A 55 -7.45 18.40 12.96
CA PHE A 55 -8.33 18.16 11.82
C PHE A 55 -7.58 18.29 10.49
N PHE A 56 -6.79 19.34 10.30
CA PHE A 56 -5.95 19.52 9.11
C PHE A 56 -4.95 18.37 8.93
N ILE A 57 -4.34 17.88 10.01
CA ILE A 57 -3.44 16.70 9.96
C ILE A 57 -4.22 15.48 9.49
N LEU A 58 -5.36 15.16 10.11
CA LEU A 58 -6.13 13.97 9.79
C LEU A 58 -6.67 14.00 8.35
N VAL A 59 -7.22 15.14 7.91
CA VAL A 59 -7.71 15.32 6.53
C VAL A 59 -6.57 15.22 5.53
N SER A 60 -5.41 15.86 5.82
CA SER A 60 -4.24 15.77 4.96
C SER A 60 -3.69 14.35 4.89
N MET A 61 -3.65 13.63 6.00
CA MET A 61 -3.24 12.22 6.03
C MET A 61 -4.12 11.39 5.12
N LEU A 62 -5.45 11.44 5.27
CA LEU A 62 -6.37 10.66 4.43
C LEU A 62 -6.21 11.00 2.94
N LEU A 63 -6.07 12.29 2.61
CA LEU A 63 -5.84 12.76 1.25
C LEU A 63 -4.53 12.20 0.66
N PHE A 64 -3.42 12.33 1.38
CA PHE A 64 -2.12 11.88 0.88
C PHE A 64 -2.01 10.35 0.83
N ILE A 65 -2.65 9.62 1.74
CA ILE A 65 -2.74 8.16 1.67
C ILE A 65 -3.46 7.75 0.37
N TYR A 66 -4.58 8.41 0.05
CA TYR A 66 -5.30 8.15 -1.20
C TYR A 66 -4.44 8.47 -2.43
N ILE A 67 -3.77 9.63 -2.45
CA ILE A 67 -2.89 10.05 -3.54
C ILE A 67 -1.76 9.03 -3.73
N TRP A 68 -1.03 8.68 -2.68
CA TRP A 68 0.08 7.73 -2.76
C TRP A 68 -0.36 6.33 -3.18
N THR A 69 -1.54 5.89 -2.74
CA THR A 69 -2.12 4.61 -3.20
C THR A 69 -2.33 4.63 -4.71
N LYS A 70 -2.89 5.72 -5.25
CA LYS A 70 -3.12 5.89 -6.70
C LYS A 70 -1.80 6.04 -7.46
N VAL A 71 -0.83 6.77 -6.94
CA VAL A 71 0.51 6.92 -7.55
C VAL A 71 1.19 5.55 -7.67
N PHE A 72 1.29 4.80 -6.57
CA PHE A 72 1.95 3.49 -6.61
C PHE A 72 1.24 2.51 -7.54
N PHE A 73 -0.10 2.47 -7.49
CA PHE A 73 -0.87 1.61 -8.39
C PHE A 73 -0.70 2.01 -9.86
N ARG A 74 -0.70 3.30 -10.19
CA ARG A 74 -0.45 3.78 -11.56
C ARG A 74 0.95 3.45 -12.05
N VAL A 75 1.97 3.65 -11.23
CA VAL A 75 3.36 3.27 -11.56
C VAL A 75 3.45 1.77 -11.84
N TYR A 76 2.80 0.95 -11.02
CA TYR A 76 2.72 -0.48 -11.24
C TYR A 76 2.05 -0.83 -12.58
N LEU A 77 0.94 -0.17 -12.93
CA LEU A 77 0.22 -0.40 -14.18
C LEU A 77 1.04 -0.02 -15.42
N ILE A 78 1.78 1.09 -15.37
CA ILE A 78 2.53 1.63 -16.51
C ILE A 78 3.69 0.69 -16.91
N ASN A 79 4.39 0.09 -15.95
CA ASN A 79 5.46 -0.86 -16.27
C ASN A 79 5.01 -2.32 -16.20
N ARG A 80 3.73 -2.59 -16.50
CA ARG A 80 3.37 -3.96 -16.85
C ARG A 80 4.18 -4.35 -18.07
N LYS A 81 4.99 -5.40 -17.93
CA LYS A 81 5.54 -6.06 -19.11
C LYS A 81 4.38 -6.40 -20.02
N ASP A 82 4.52 -6.13 -21.31
CA ASP A 82 3.61 -6.67 -22.30
C ASP A 82 3.85 -8.19 -22.28
N PHE A 83 2.97 -8.95 -21.62
CA PHE A 83 3.21 -10.38 -21.36
C PHE A 83 3.02 -11.27 -22.62
N GLY A 84 2.93 -10.65 -23.80
CA GLY A 84 2.55 -11.28 -25.05
C GLY A 84 1.08 -11.68 -25.04
N GLU A 85 0.69 -12.65 -25.86
CA GLU A 85 -0.66 -13.20 -25.83
C GLU A 85 -0.91 -13.94 -24.50
N TYR A 86 -1.99 -13.56 -23.82
CA TYR A 86 -2.48 -14.19 -22.59
C TYR A 86 -4.00 -14.33 -22.65
N ILE A 87 -4.53 -15.37 -22.01
CA ILE A 87 -5.98 -15.61 -21.91
C ILE A 87 -6.49 -15.02 -20.59
N TYR A 88 -5.83 -15.37 -19.48
CA TYR A 88 -6.10 -14.78 -18.18
C TYR A 88 -4.85 -14.16 -17.57
N TYR A 89 -5.01 -13.04 -16.88
CA TYR A 89 -3.91 -12.35 -16.21
C TYR A 89 -4.33 -11.83 -14.84
N PHE A 90 -3.71 -12.37 -13.79
CA PHE A 90 -3.93 -11.98 -12.41
C PHE A 90 -2.76 -11.13 -11.91
N TYR A 91 -3.12 -9.96 -11.35
CA TYR A 91 -2.17 -8.96 -10.89
C TYR A 91 -2.55 -8.47 -9.48
N PRO A 92 -1.60 -7.91 -8.71
CA PRO A 92 -1.84 -7.41 -7.37
C PRO A 92 -2.92 -6.32 -7.34
N GLN A 93 -3.91 -6.50 -6.48
CA GLN A 93 -4.95 -5.49 -6.24
C GLN A 93 -4.40 -4.17 -5.69
N GLN A 94 -5.15 -3.08 -5.91
CA GLN A 94 -4.83 -1.75 -5.39
C GLN A 94 -4.62 -1.73 -3.86
N VAL A 95 -5.29 -2.61 -3.11
CA VAL A 95 -5.22 -2.69 -1.63
C VAL A 95 -3.80 -2.98 -1.13
N ILE A 96 -3.00 -3.72 -1.91
CA ILE A 96 -1.61 -4.07 -1.55
C ILE A 96 -0.71 -2.84 -1.43
N PHE A 97 -1.07 -1.75 -2.11
CA PHE A 97 -0.36 -0.47 -2.05
C PHE A 97 -0.77 0.42 -0.87
N GLY A 98 -1.80 0.03 -0.11
CA GLY A 98 -2.33 0.81 1.00
C GLY A 98 -1.33 0.97 2.15
N LEU A 99 -0.59 -0.08 2.51
CA LEU A 99 0.41 -0.01 3.59
C LEU A 99 1.60 0.91 3.22
N PRO A 100 2.23 0.79 2.05
CA PRO A 100 3.20 1.78 1.57
C PRO A 100 2.66 3.21 1.55
N ALA A 101 1.43 3.38 1.06
CA ALA A 101 0.78 4.68 0.97
C ALA A 101 0.44 5.28 2.34
N LEU A 102 0.17 4.45 3.34
CA LEU A 102 -0.02 4.88 4.73
C LEU A 102 1.23 5.62 5.23
N PHE A 103 2.39 4.99 5.10
CA PHE A 103 3.66 5.58 5.53
C PHE A 103 3.98 6.85 4.75
N MET A 104 3.92 6.82 3.41
CA MET A 104 4.17 8.01 2.60
C MET A 104 3.16 9.14 2.86
N GLY A 105 1.91 8.80 3.09
CA GLY A 105 0.85 9.75 3.41
C GLY A 105 1.10 10.46 4.73
N ILE A 106 1.47 9.72 5.78
CA ILE A 106 1.89 10.28 7.06
C ILE A 106 3.07 11.24 6.85
N MET A 107 4.13 10.79 6.18
CA MET A 107 5.34 11.58 5.92
C MET A 107 5.01 12.89 5.19
N THR A 108 4.22 12.82 4.12
CA THR A 108 3.85 13.98 3.30
C THR A 108 2.95 14.94 4.07
N SER A 109 2.01 14.42 4.85
CA SER A 109 1.07 15.23 5.62
C SER A 109 1.77 16.09 6.67
N VAL A 110 2.80 15.57 7.35
CA VAL A 110 3.55 16.33 8.36
C VAL A 110 4.26 17.53 7.71
N ILE A 111 4.89 17.34 6.55
CA ILE A 111 5.58 18.42 5.82
C ILE A 111 4.56 19.45 5.33
N CYS A 112 3.47 19.00 4.71
CA CYS A 112 2.45 19.88 4.15
C CYS A 112 1.77 20.71 5.26
N VAL A 113 1.41 20.09 6.38
CA VAL A 113 0.80 20.79 7.51
C VAL A 113 1.80 21.77 8.14
N ASP A 114 3.06 21.39 8.34
CA ASP A 114 4.08 22.32 8.86
C ASP A 114 4.20 23.54 7.94
N PHE A 115 4.26 23.32 6.62
CA PHE A 115 4.32 24.39 5.63
C PHE A 115 3.08 25.30 5.67
N LEU A 116 1.88 24.72 5.72
CA LEU A 116 0.63 25.50 5.78
C LEU A 116 0.50 26.27 7.08
N ILE A 117 0.86 25.70 8.24
CA ILE A 117 0.83 26.41 9.52
C ILE A 117 1.82 27.58 9.49
N ARG A 118 3.03 27.37 8.94
CA ARG A 118 4.02 28.45 8.77
C ARG A 118 3.49 29.59 7.89
N ILE A 119 2.73 29.29 6.83
CA ILE A 119 2.18 30.31 5.93
C ILE A 119 0.98 31.05 6.54
N PHE A 120 0.00 30.32 7.08
CA PHE A 120 -1.26 30.91 7.53
C PHE A 120 -1.17 31.48 8.94
N PHE A 121 -0.36 30.86 9.82
CA PHE A 121 -0.29 31.22 11.23
C PHE A 121 1.05 31.84 11.63
N LYS A 122 1.86 32.35 10.67
CA LYS A 122 3.20 32.98 10.85
C LYS A 122 3.54 33.45 12.27
N LYS A 123 2.76 34.38 12.82
CA LYS A 123 2.96 34.98 14.16
C LYS A 123 2.75 33.99 15.32
N TYR A 124 1.82 33.06 15.17
CA TYR A 124 1.45 32.05 16.17
C TYR A 124 2.14 30.69 15.94
N TYR A 125 2.97 30.53 14.90
CA TYR A 125 3.59 29.24 14.57
C TYR A 125 4.39 28.67 15.74
N PHE A 126 5.26 29.48 16.37
CA PHE A 126 6.05 29.03 17.51
C PHE A 126 5.18 28.79 18.76
N GLU A 127 4.13 29.56 18.97
CA GLU A 127 3.17 29.32 20.06
C GLU A 127 2.41 27.99 19.87
N ILE A 128 2.01 27.67 18.64
CA ILE A 128 1.39 26.39 18.28
C ILE A 128 2.39 25.25 18.50
N CYS A 129 3.65 25.42 18.10
CA CYS A 129 4.70 24.43 18.29
C CYS A 129 4.98 24.19 19.78
N ASP A 130 5.17 25.25 20.57
CA ASP A 130 5.40 25.15 22.02
C ASP A 130 4.19 24.52 22.73
N TYR A 131 2.97 24.86 22.32
CA TYR A 131 1.75 24.27 22.84
C TYR A 131 1.65 22.77 22.56
N LEU A 132 1.97 22.35 21.34
CA LEU A 132 2.02 20.93 20.96
C LEU A 132 3.25 20.21 21.56
N LYS A 133 4.07 20.90 22.37
CA LYS A 133 5.35 20.44 22.92
C LYS A 133 6.37 20.06 21.84
N ILE A 134 6.23 20.65 20.66
CA ILE A 134 7.05 20.45 19.48
C ILE A 134 8.18 21.50 19.41
N TYR A 135 9.12 21.44 20.36
CA TYR A 135 10.24 22.39 20.47
C TYR A 135 11.10 22.42 19.21
N GLY A 136 11.11 23.56 18.53
CA GLY A 136 11.86 23.80 17.29
C GLY A 136 11.00 23.79 16.02
N GLY A 137 9.75 23.34 16.07
CA GLY A 137 8.85 23.20 14.91
C GLY A 137 8.51 21.73 14.59
N LEU A 138 7.38 21.49 13.90
CA LEU A 138 6.97 20.15 13.41
C LEU A 138 8.06 19.44 12.60
N SER A 139 8.95 20.22 11.97
CA SER A 139 10.11 19.75 11.22
C SER A 139 11.37 19.45 12.04
N THR A 140 11.46 19.88 13.30
CA THR A 140 12.75 20.16 13.96
C THR A 140 13.00 19.32 15.20
N GLN A 141 11.97 18.87 15.90
CA GLN A 141 12.18 18.24 17.20
C GLN A 141 12.53 16.75 17.05
N ARG A 142 13.82 16.44 17.21
CA ARG A 142 14.48 15.12 17.01
C ARG A 142 14.72 14.73 15.55
N THR A 143 15.39 15.61 14.80
CA THR A 143 15.90 15.33 13.45
C THR A 143 16.48 13.92 13.32
N ARG A 144 17.35 13.49 14.24
CA ARG A 144 17.96 12.15 14.18
C ARG A 144 16.95 11.00 14.32
N THR A 145 15.97 11.08 15.21
CA THR A 145 14.99 10.00 15.40
C THR A 145 13.99 9.97 14.24
N LEU A 146 13.49 11.13 13.80
CA LEU A 146 12.59 11.22 12.65
C LEU A 146 13.28 10.79 11.36
N ASP A 147 14.54 11.16 11.17
CA ASP A 147 15.34 10.70 10.04
C ASP A 147 15.51 9.18 10.08
N VAL A 148 15.84 8.59 11.23
CA VAL A 148 15.94 7.13 11.35
C VAL A 148 14.58 6.48 11.07
N THR A 149 13.49 7.00 11.64
CA THR A 149 12.13 6.47 11.40
C THR A 149 11.75 6.56 9.93
N PHE A 150 12.01 7.69 9.27
CA PHE A 150 11.73 7.84 7.85
C PHE A 150 12.62 6.94 7.00
N ALA A 151 13.88 6.74 7.36
CA ALA A 151 14.78 5.87 6.61
C ALA A 151 14.31 4.42 6.72
N VAL A 152 13.99 3.96 7.94
CA VAL A 152 13.43 2.62 8.18
C VAL A 152 12.10 2.44 7.46
N ALA A 153 11.20 3.42 7.53
CA ALA A 153 9.92 3.38 6.82
C ALA A 153 10.12 3.33 5.29
N SER A 154 11.06 4.12 4.75
CA SER A 154 11.40 4.14 3.33
C SER A 154 11.94 2.79 2.85
N ILE A 155 12.84 2.18 3.62
CA ILE A 155 13.36 0.83 3.34
C ILE A 155 12.21 -0.18 3.39
N GLY A 156 11.35 -0.12 4.41
CA GLY A 156 10.18 -0.98 4.53
C GLY A 156 9.21 -0.85 3.35
N ILE A 157 8.93 0.38 2.91
CA ILE A 157 8.13 0.68 1.71
C ILE A 157 8.76 0.05 0.46
N ILE A 158 10.06 0.25 0.25
CA ILE A 158 10.77 -0.28 -0.92
C ILE A 158 10.74 -1.81 -0.93
N VAL A 159 11.04 -2.45 0.20
CA VAL A 159 11.01 -3.91 0.36
C VAL A 159 9.61 -4.44 0.09
N HIS A 160 8.58 -3.83 0.70
CA HIS A 160 7.19 -4.21 0.46
C HIS A 160 6.82 -4.08 -1.02
N LEU A 161 7.08 -2.93 -1.63
CA LEU A 161 6.76 -2.72 -3.05
C LEU A 161 7.53 -3.70 -3.95
N ALA A 162 8.80 -4.00 -3.64
CA ALA A 162 9.60 -4.94 -4.43
C ALA A 162 9.02 -6.35 -4.46
N PHE A 163 8.60 -6.87 -3.31
CA PHE A 163 8.03 -8.22 -3.22
C PHE A 163 6.62 -8.30 -3.79
N PHE A 164 5.77 -7.34 -3.46
CA PHE A 164 4.36 -7.44 -3.77
C PHE A 164 4.02 -7.02 -5.21
N THR A 165 4.77 -6.11 -5.82
CA THR A 165 4.55 -5.74 -7.24
C THR A 165 5.11 -6.72 -8.23
N ASN A 166 5.92 -7.68 -7.77
CA ASN A 166 6.43 -8.76 -8.61
C ASN A 166 5.53 -10.00 -8.59
N CYS A 167 4.47 -10.01 -7.78
CA CYS A 167 3.50 -11.10 -7.70
C CYS A 167 2.54 -11.03 -8.90
N TYR A 168 2.45 -12.07 -9.71
CA TYR A 168 1.49 -12.16 -10.82
C TYR A 168 1.30 -13.61 -11.26
N ALA A 169 0.21 -13.89 -11.97
CA ALA A 169 0.00 -15.15 -12.68
C ALA A 169 -0.59 -14.87 -14.08
N VAL A 170 0.07 -15.40 -15.11
CA VAL A 170 -0.32 -15.32 -16.52
C VAL A 170 -0.70 -16.72 -17.00
N PHE A 171 -1.90 -16.85 -17.55
CA PHE A 171 -2.37 -18.08 -18.18
C PHE A 171 -2.30 -17.87 -19.70
N LYS A 172 -1.38 -18.59 -20.34
CA LYS A 172 -1.26 -18.67 -21.79
C LYS A 172 -1.94 -19.94 -22.29
N ASN A 173 -2.02 -20.11 -23.59
CA ASN A 173 -2.65 -21.28 -24.18
C ASN A 173 -1.99 -22.61 -23.76
N ASP A 174 -0.67 -22.60 -23.58
CA ASP A 174 0.12 -23.83 -23.38
C ASP A 174 0.70 -23.93 -21.96
N VAL A 175 0.96 -22.78 -21.32
CA VAL A 175 1.68 -22.71 -20.05
C VAL A 175 1.09 -21.66 -19.10
N ILE A 176 1.36 -21.86 -17.82
CA ILE A 176 1.08 -20.92 -16.75
C ILE A 176 2.42 -20.32 -16.30
N VAL A 177 2.56 -19.00 -16.40
CA VAL A 177 3.73 -18.28 -15.89
C VAL A 177 3.33 -17.57 -14.62
N ALA A 178 3.93 -17.94 -13.49
CA ALA A 178 3.59 -17.37 -12.21
C ALA A 178 4.85 -16.93 -11.45
N ASN A 179 4.68 -15.83 -10.71
CA ASN A 179 5.62 -15.45 -9.69
C ASN A 179 4.88 -15.26 -8.37
N SER A 180 5.22 -16.10 -7.38
CA SER A 180 4.53 -16.13 -6.11
C SER A 180 4.84 -14.89 -5.26
N LEU A 181 3.94 -14.63 -4.32
CA LEU A 181 4.16 -13.65 -3.27
C LEU A 181 5.48 -13.99 -2.53
N VAL A 182 6.37 -13.00 -2.40
CA VAL A 182 7.72 -13.13 -1.79
C VAL A 182 8.80 -13.81 -2.66
N SER A 183 8.50 -14.26 -3.89
CA SER A 183 9.51 -14.79 -4.81
C SER A 183 9.98 -13.75 -5.84
N PHE A 184 11.28 -13.76 -6.16
CA PHE A 184 11.84 -13.07 -7.32
C PHE A 184 12.03 -14.00 -8.52
N LYS A 185 11.80 -15.30 -8.33
CA LYS A 185 11.97 -16.31 -9.36
C LYS A 185 10.62 -16.63 -9.98
N GLU A 186 10.49 -16.22 -11.23
CA GLU A 186 9.42 -16.62 -12.13
C GLU A 186 9.50 -18.13 -12.39
N LYS A 187 8.35 -18.80 -12.35
CA LYS A 187 8.23 -20.22 -12.66
C LYS A 187 7.17 -20.42 -13.74
N THR A 188 7.49 -21.28 -14.68
CA THR A 188 6.57 -21.72 -15.72
C THR A 188 6.11 -23.13 -15.38
N TYR A 189 4.81 -23.37 -15.48
CA TYR A 189 4.18 -24.66 -15.26
C TYR A 189 3.40 -25.04 -16.52
N ASN A 190 3.45 -26.32 -16.89
CA ASN A 190 2.51 -26.89 -17.84
C ASN A 190 1.19 -27.19 -17.13
N TYR A 191 0.07 -27.16 -17.85
CA TYR A 191 -1.23 -27.50 -17.28
C TYR A 191 -1.30 -28.94 -16.75
N SER A 192 -0.54 -29.86 -17.35
CA SER A 192 -0.42 -31.25 -16.89
C SER A 192 0.22 -31.40 -15.51
N GLN A 193 0.92 -30.37 -15.02
CA GLN A 193 1.51 -30.35 -13.67
C GLN A 193 0.51 -29.96 -12.59
N ILE A 194 -0.72 -29.60 -12.95
CA ILE A 194 -1.78 -29.36 -11.99
C ILE A 194 -2.23 -30.71 -11.42
N GLU A 195 -2.03 -30.90 -10.13
CA GLU A 195 -2.48 -32.08 -9.41
C GLU A 195 -3.96 -31.95 -9.02
N LYS A 196 -4.34 -30.78 -8.49
CA LYS A 196 -5.69 -30.51 -7.98
C LYS A 196 -6.15 -29.10 -8.32
N ILE A 197 -7.42 -28.99 -8.68
CA ILE A 197 -8.14 -27.71 -8.78
C ILE A 197 -9.11 -27.65 -7.60
N LEU A 198 -8.89 -26.73 -6.68
CA LEU A 198 -9.70 -26.56 -5.49
C LEU A 198 -10.54 -25.29 -5.63
N VAL A 199 -11.86 -25.41 -5.49
CA VAL A 199 -12.78 -24.28 -5.63
C VAL A 199 -13.58 -24.10 -4.36
N SER A 200 -13.61 -22.88 -3.82
CA SER A 200 -14.53 -22.47 -2.76
C SER A 200 -15.51 -21.44 -3.28
N THR A 201 -16.78 -21.56 -2.91
CA THR A 201 -17.86 -20.68 -3.39
C THR A 201 -18.28 -19.62 -2.37
N HIS A 202 -18.02 -19.87 -1.09
CA HIS A 202 -18.42 -19.01 0.02
C HIS A 202 -17.27 -18.75 0.98
N ASP A 203 -17.34 -17.60 1.63
CA ASP A 203 -16.49 -17.24 2.75
C ASP A 203 -17.37 -16.89 3.96
N ARG A 204 -16.82 -17.07 5.16
CA ARG A 204 -17.55 -16.88 6.41
C ARG A 204 -16.85 -15.83 7.25
N THR A 205 -17.58 -14.78 7.61
CA THR A 205 -17.06 -13.74 8.51
C THR A 205 -16.79 -14.30 9.91
N SER A 206 -16.01 -13.58 10.70
CA SER A 206 -15.79 -13.87 12.13
C SER A 206 -17.10 -13.83 12.95
N SER A 207 -18.12 -13.10 12.48
CA SER A 207 -19.48 -13.10 13.05
C SER A 207 -20.35 -14.26 12.56
N GLY A 208 -19.80 -15.17 11.75
CA GLY A 208 -20.49 -16.35 11.26
C GLY A 208 -21.41 -16.13 10.07
N LYS A 209 -21.49 -14.91 9.52
CA LYS A 209 -22.27 -14.61 8.31
C LYS A 209 -21.54 -15.14 7.08
N GLU A 210 -22.25 -15.92 6.28
CA GLU A 210 -21.75 -16.43 5.00
C GLU A 210 -22.07 -15.44 3.88
N TYR A 211 -21.15 -15.33 2.92
CA TYR A 211 -21.34 -14.55 1.71
C TYR A 211 -20.66 -15.24 0.52
N GLU A 212 -21.23 -15.08 -0.67
CA GLU A 212 -20.65 -15.63 -1.90
C GLU A 212 -19.29 -14.97 -2.15
N LYS A 213 -18.26 -15.82 -2.28
CA LYS A 213 -16.90 -15.41 -2.61
C LYS A 213 -16.18 -16.60 -3.20
N TYR A 214 -16.02 -16.54 -4.52
CA TYR A 214 -15.36 -17.59 -5.26
C TYR A 214 -13.84 -17.48 -5.12
N LEU A 215 -13.21 -18.61 -4.80
CA LEU A 215 -11.76 -18.77 -4.68
C LEU A 215 -11.36 -20.01 -5.46
N VAL A 216 -10.37 -19.88 -6.34
CA VAL A 216 -9.75 -21.02 -7.04
C VAL A 216 -8.32 -21.12 -6.55
N ILE A 217 -7.91 -22.33 -6.16
CA ILE A 217 -6.54 -22.67 -5.79
C ILE A 217 -6.10 -23.81 -6.71
N LEU A 218 -5.03 -23.56 -7.47
CA LEU A 218 -4.36 -24.57 -8.27
C LEU A 218 -3.19 -25.12 -7.47
N VAL A 219 -3.18 -26.43 -7.25
CA VAL A 219 -2.10 -27.15 -6.57
C VAL A 219 -1.30 -27.91 -7.63
N PHE A 220 0.01 -27.68 -7.67
CA PHE A 220 0.93 -28.30 -8.61
C PHE A 220 1.62 -29.52 -8.00
N ASP A 221 2.13 -30.41 -8.86
CA ASP A 221 2.86 -31.64 -8.51
C ASP A 221 4.08 -31.42 -7.58
N ASP A 222 4.65 -30.23 -7.57
CA ASP A 222 5.76 -29.82 -6.71
C ASP A 222 5.30 -29.25 -5.35
N GLY A 223 4.00 -29.32 -5.06
CA GLY A 223 3.38 -28.78 -3.85
C GLY A 223 3.25 -27.26 -3.83
N LYS A 224 3.55 -26.56 -4.93
CA LYS A 224 3.28 -25.12 -5.05
C LYS A 224 1.81 -24.86 -5.30
N GLU A 225 1.39 -23.65 -4.95
CA GLU A 225 0.00 -23.22 -5.10
C GLU A 225 -0.09 -21.86 -5.78
N ILE A 226 -1.14 -21.67 -6.56
CA ILE A 226 -1.58 -20.36 -7.07
C ILE A 226 -3.04 -20.19 -6.66
N ALA A 227 -3.31 -19.17 -5.84
CA ALA A 227 -4.66 -18.87 -5.39
C ALA A 227 -5.14 -17.51 -5.95
N THR A 228 -6.38 -17.44 -6.43
CA THR A 228 -6.92 -16.23 -7.07
C THR A 228 -7.04 -15.03 -6.11
N ASN A 229 -7.16 -15.29 -4.79
CA ASN A 229 -7.16 -14.27 -3.75
C ASN A 229 -5.80 -13.61 -3.51
N ASP A 230 -4.68 -14.26 -3.85
CA ASP A 230 -3.34 -13.67 -3.69
C ASP A 230 -3.15 -12.43 -4.59
N PHE A 231 -3.92 -12.38 -5.67
CA PHE A 231 -4.00 -11.26 -6.60
C PHE A 231 -5.19 -10.35 -6.30
N GLY A 232 -6.02 -10.72 -5.32
CA GLY A 232 -7.27 -10.06 -4.99
C GLY A 232 -8.29 -10.09 -6.14
N TYR A 233 -8.16 -10.96 -7.13
CA TYR A 233 -9.09 -10.93 -8.26
C TYR A 233 -10.51 -11.30 -7.78
N ARG A 234 -11.50 -10.50 -8.16
CA ARG A 234 -12.93 -10.81 -7.99
C ARG A 234 -13.50 -10.98 -9.38
N PHE A 235 -13.61 -12.23 -9.82
CA PHE A 235 -14.38 -12.53 -11.01
C PHE A 235 -15.82 -12.04 -10.83
N LEU A 236 -16.44 -11.54 -11.90
CA LEU A 236 -17.90 -11.53 -11.96
C LEU A 236 -18.35 -13.00 -11.94
N LYS A 237 -19.52 -13.30 -11.38
CA LYS A 237 -19.98 -14.69 -11.12
C LYS A 237 -19.89 -15.61 -12.35
N ASN A 238 -20.01 -15.05 -13.56
CA ASN A 238 -19.91 -15.78 -14.82
C ASN A 238 -18.44 -16.03 -15.23
N ASP A 239 -17.55 -15.05 -15.03
CA ASP A 239 -16.15 -15.12 -15.48
C ASP A 239 -15.30 -16.16 -14.72
N ILE A 240 -15.70 -16.54 -13.49
CA ILE A 240 -14.93 -17.56 -12.75
C ILE A 240 -15.20 -18.96 -13.26
N GLN A 241 -16.40 -19.22 -13.76
CA GLN A 241 -16.75 -20.52 -14.31
C GLN A 241 -15.95 -20.75 -15.60
N ASP A 242 -15.89 -19.74 -16.48
CA ASP A 242 -15.09 -19.77 -17.71
C ASP A 242 -13.60 -20.03 -17.40
N PHE A 243 -13.07 -19.45 -16.31
CA PHE A 243 -11.70 -19.73 -15.88
C PHE A 243 -11.52 -21.15 -15.35
N ILE A 244 -12.46 -21.65 -14.53
CA ILE A 244 -12.42 -23.03 -14.01
C ILE A 244 -12.48 -24.03 -15.17
N ASP A 245 -13.41 -23.84 -16.11
CA ASP A 245 -13.61 -24.71 -17.26
C ASP A 245 -12.36 -24.71 -18.16
N PHE A 246 -11.78 -23.53 -18.41
CA PHE A 246 -10.52 -23.42 -19.17
C PHE A 246 -9.37 -24.19 -18.51
N VAL A 247 -9.15 -24.05 -17.20
CA VAL A 247 -8.05 -24.75 -16.52
C VAL A 247 -8.35 -26.25 -16.41
N SER A 248 -9.62 -26.62 -16.19
CA SER A 248 -10.07 -28.02 -16.11
C SER A 248 -9.85 -28.75 -17.44
N ASP A 249 -10.25 -28.16 -18.56
CA ASP A 249 -10.05 -28.69 -19.91
C ASP A 249 -8.56 -28.86 -20.22
N LYS A 250 -7.75 -27.82 -19.96
CA LYS A 250 -6.30 -27.86 -20.24
C LYS A 250 -5.51 -28.84 -19.38
N SER A 251 -5.98 -29.15 -18.17
CA SER A 251 -5.28 -30.05 -17.24
C SER A 251 -5.89 -31.46 -17.16
N GLU A 252 -7.06 -31.67 -17.78
CA GLU A 252 -7.87 -32.88 -17.67
C GLU A 252 -8.19 -33.24 -16.20
N LYS A 253 -8.39 -32.22 -15.35
CA LYS A 253 -8.70 -32.37 -13.93
C LYS A 253 -10.08 -31.83 -13.60
N GLU A 254 -10.87 -32.62 -12.88
CA GLU A 254 -12.15 -32.15 -12.35
C GLU A 254 -11.95 -31.24 -11.12
N PRO A 255 -12.67 -30.11 -11.03
CA PRO A 255 -12.59 -29.21 -9.90
C PRO A 255 -13.24 -29.80 -8.65
N ILE A 256 -12.52 -29.79 -7.54
CA ILE A 256 -13.04 -30.18 -6.22
C ILE A 256 -13.69 -28.94 -5.60
N VAL A 257 -15.02 -28.91 -5.62
CA VAL A 257 -15.80 -27.79 -5.09
C VAL A 257 -16.15 -28.02 -3.62
N LYS A 258 -15.80 -27.07 -2.76
CA LYS A 258 -16.28 -26.98 -1.38
C LYS A 258 -17.01 -25.67 -1.14
N ARG A 259 -17.89 -25.67 -0.15
CA ARG A 259 -18.61 -24.45 0.22
C ARG A 259 -17.65 -23.44 0.84
N ASN A 260 -16.89 -23.83 1.87
CA ASN A 260 -16.00 -22.92 2.58
C ASN A 260 -14.51 -23.17 2.31
N VAL A 261 -13.73 -22.08 2.31
CA VAL A 261 -12.26 -22.12 2.15
C VAL A 261 -11.58 -22.99 3.22
N LYS A 262 -12.12 -23.03 4.45
CA LYS A 262 -11.58 -23.86 5.53
C LYS A 262 -11.62 -25.35 5.18
N ASP A 263 -12.65 -25.78 4.45
CA ASP A 263 -12.85 -27.18 4.04
C ASP A 263 -11.89 -27.58 2.89
N LEU A 264 -11.27 -26.60 2.24
CA LEU A 264 -10.20 -26.81 1.25
C LEU A 264 -8.84 -27.03 1.91
N LYS A 265 -8.59 -26.45 3.09
CA LYS A 265 -7.28 -26.55 3.75
C LYS A 265 -6.90 -27.98 4.15
N SER A 266 -7.89 -28.84 4.39
CA SER A 266 -7.67 -30.26 4.70
C SER A 266 -7.42 -31.13 3.47
N LEU A 267 -7.50 -30.57 2.26
CA LEU A 267 -7.34 -31.28 0.98
C LEU A 267 -6.03 -30.94 0.26
N LYS A 268 -5.31 -29.94 0.77
CA LYS A 268 -3.95 -29.59 0.39
C LYS A 268 -3.01 -30.68 0.88
#